data_AF-L7UNW4-F1
#
_entry.id   AF-L7UNW4-F1
#
_cell.length_a   1.000
_cell.length_b   1.000
_cell.length_c   1.000
_cell.angle_alpha   90.00
_cell.angle_beta   90.00
_cell.angle_gamma   90.00
#
_symmetry.space_group_name_H-M   'P 1'
#
loop_
_entity.id
_entity.type
_entity.pdbx_description
1 polymer ?
#
loop_
_entity_poly.entity_id
_entity_poly.type
_entity_poly.pdbx_seq_one_letter_code
_entity_poly.pdbx_strand_id
1 'polypeptide(L)'
;MVPPGPGDGHPEGCLFCKESPRELKNYKTKHGELKDEGVLEKSLWSKEPLISNDKKVGPLYPLSGGNDQTTGWTAKPGALEEFEVNMSAAPHHIIPGNAAMAPSSLETWTRADKGKIKQDIGYTIDGALNGIFLPHLPEIYWTKRIEHHGRKIPMAEYYGQKWLTLSEGSKQSIGFLIMRETYLQMHYTDHSAPYDAGSPLSYDDETKTACNRLGDLMENFSRACERSKDADDGKHYPPYALVHRINLASERFRSRITGRPDSWKSWVSPLARSLTRAALTGQESLNQKLLISRKYR
;
A
#
# COMPACT_ATOMS: atom_id res chain seq x y z
N MET A 1 -57.09 -14.25 -27.04
CA MET A 1 -56.17 -14.53 -25.93
C MET A 1 -54.77 -14.58 -26.51
N VAL A 2 -53.87 -13.72 -26.03
CA VAL A 2 -52.46 -13.74 -26.43
C VAL A 2 -51.80 -14.90 -25.68
N PRO A 3 -51.04 -15.79 -26.34
CA PRO A 3 -50.38 -16.89 -25.65
C PRO A 3 -49.37 -16.30 -24.63
N PRO A 4 -49.24 -16.91 -23.43
CA PRO A 4 -48.17 -16.54 -22.52
C PRO A 4 -46.84 -16.73 -23.26
N GLY A 5 -46.06 -15.65 -23.34
CA GLY A 5 -44.77 -15.68 -24.01
C GLY A 5 -43.88 -16.76 -23.39
N PRO A 6 -42.97 -17.37 -24.19
CA PRO A 6 -42.04 -18.37 -23.68
C PRO A 6 -41.31 -17.76 -22.48
N GLY A 7 -41.49 -18.40 -21.32
CA GLY A 7 -40.76 -18.08 -20.11
C GLY A 7 -39.30 -17.94 -20.49
N ASP A 8 -38.72 -16.81 -20.14
CA ASP A 8 -37.54 -16.24 -20.76
C ASP A 8 -36.21 -16.92 -20.37
N GLY A 9 -36.30 -18.18 -19.93
CA GLY A 9 -35.22 -19.05 -19.49
C GLY A 9 -34.50 -18.56 -18.24
N HIS A 10 -35.01 -17.55 -17.54
CA HIS A 10 -34.31 -16.97 -16.41
C HIS A 10 -34.49 -17.80 -15.13
N PRO A 11 -33.40 -18.16 -14.43
CA PRO A 11 -33.51 -18.96 -13.20
C PRO A 11 -34.19 -18.15 -12.09
N GLU A 12 -35.18 -18.76 -11.41
CA GLU A 12 -35.97 -18.16 -10.32
C GLU A 12 -35.13 -17.68 -9.11
N GLY A 13 -33.86 -18.11 -9.01
CA GLY A 13 -32.92 -17.74 -7.95
C GLY A 13 -31.84 -16.72 -8.36
N CYS A 14 -32.05 -15.95 -9.44
CA CYS A 14 -31.04 -14.99 -9.89
C CYS A 14 -30.79 -13.89 -8.84
N LEU A 15 -29.60 -13.89 -8.21
CA LEU A 15 -29.14 -12.86 -7.26
C LEU A 15 -29.03 -11.44 -7.87
N PHE A 16 -29.26 -11.32 -9.18
CA PHE A 16 -29.29 -10.06 -9.92
C PHE A 16 -30.71 -9.59 -10.25
N CYS A 17 -31.74 -10.41 -9.98
CA CYS A 17 -33.14 -10.02 -10.10
C CYS A 17 -33.65 -9.32 -8.83
N LYS A 18 -34.53 -8.34 -9.04
CA LYS A 18 -34.96 -7.31 -8.08
C LYS A 18 -35.64 -7.82 -6.79
N GLU A 19 -36.05 -9.09 -6.74
CA GLU A 19 -36.81 -9.63 -5.60
C GLU A 19 -35.96 -9.94 -4.37
N SER A 20 -34.63 -9.95 -4.50
CA SER A 20 -33.72 -9.86 -3.35
C SER A 20 -33.28 -8.40 -3.19
N PRO A 21 -33.88 -7.61 -2.27
CA PRO A 21 -33.40 -6.26 -2.02
C PRO A 21 -31.92 -6.33 -1.66
N ARG A 22 -31.09 -5.69 -2.47
CA ARG A 22 -29.68 -5.45 -2.14
C ARG A 22 -29.68 -4.44 -1.01
N GLU A 23 -29.86 -4.89 0.22
CA GLU A 23 -29.75 -4.02 1.38
C GLU A 23 -28.38 -3.36 1.34
N LEU A 24 -28.42 -2.04 1.19
CA LEU A 24 -27.25 -1.19 1.11
C LEU A 24 -26.69 -1.04 2.53
N LYS A 25 -25.50 -1.59 2.77
CA LYS A 25 -24.88 -1.68 4.11
C LYS A 25 -24.36 -0.34 4.65
N ASN A 26 -24.54 0.76 3.91
CA ASN A 26 -24.18 2.13 4.32
C ASN A 26 -22.71 2.30 4.70
N TYR A 27 -21.83 1.49 4.09
CA TYR A 27 -20.40 1.65 4.24
C TYR A 27 -19.93 3.02 3.71
N LYS A 28 -18.76 3.50 4.14
CA LYS A 28 -18.01 4.51 3.38
C LYS A 28 -16.64 4.03 2.99
N THR A 29 -16.10 4.62 1.92
CA THR A 29 -14.76 4.33 1.45
C THR A 29 -13.81 5.45 1.87
N LYS A 30 -12.70 5.10 2.53
CA LYS A 30 -11.58 6.02 2.73
C LYS A 30 -10.68 5.96 1.49
N HIS A 31 -10.84 6.95 0.64
CA HIS A 31 -10.28 6.97 -0.69
C HIS A 31 -8.82 7.45 -0.76
N GLY A 32 -8.19 7.33 -1.94
CA GLY A 32 -6.75 7.57 -2.12
C GLY A 32 -6.26 8.94 -1.60
N GLU A 33 -7.00 10.01 -1.91
CA GLU A 33 -6.67 11.39 -1.46
C GLU A 33 -6.79 11.60 0.06
N LEU A 34 -7.51 10.73 0.77
CA LEU A 34 -7.67 10.78 2.22
C LEU A 34 -6.65 9.92 2.97
N LYS A 35 -5.59 9.41 2.30
CA LYS A 35 -4.58 8.58 2.94
C LYS A 35 -4.03 9.22 4.22
N ASP A 36 -3.80 8.42 5.25
CA ASP A 36 -3.25 8.86 6.52
C ASP A 36 -2.27 7.79 7.03
N GLU A 37 -0.99 8.14 7.02
CA GLU A 37 0.10 7.24 7.43
C GLU A 37 0.01 6.86 8.91
N GLY A 38 -0.49 7.74 9.78
CA GLY A 38 -0.70 7.44 11.20
C GLY A 38 -1.88 6.49 11.44
N VAL A 39 -2.91 6.54 10.58
CA VAL A 39 -3.99 5.55 10.60
C VAL A 39 -3.48 4.20 10.09
N LEU A 40 -2.69 4.19 9.01
CA LEU A 40 -2.08 2.97 8.49
C LEU A 40 -1.18 2.31 9.55
N GLU A 41 -0.34 3.09 10.20
CA GLU A 41 0.56 2.64 11.28
C GLU A 41 -0.22 1.94 12.41
N LYS A 42 -1.29 2.57 12.89
CA LYS A 42 -2.20 1.98 13.89
C LYS A 42 -2.86 0.70 13.38
N SER A 43 -3.27 0.65 12.11
CA SER A 43 -3.89 -0.53 11.51
C SER A 43 -2.91 -1.70 11.42
N LEU A 44 -1.64 -1.45 11.06
CA LEU A 44 -0.60 -2.47 10.98
C LEU A 44 -0.30 -3.11 12.34
N TRP A 45 -0.29 -2.31 13.42
CA TRP A 45 -0.10 -2.82 14.79
C TRP A 45 -1.34 -3.51 15.37
N SER A 46 -2.54 -3.23 14.85
CA SER A 46 -3.79 -3.75 15.39
C SER A 46 -3.95 -5.26 15.14
N LYS A 47 -4.48 -5.97 16.15
CA LYS A 47 -5.03 -7.33 15.99
C LYS A 47 -6.49 -7.31 15.58
N GLU A 48 -7.19 -6.27 15.99
CA GLU A 48 -8.62 -6.10 15.78
C GLU A 48 -8.91 -5.79 14.31
N PRO A 49 -10.05 -6.26 13.79
CA PRO A 49 -10.53 -5.82 12.50
C PRO A 49 -10.63 -4.31 12.44
N LEU A 50 -10.25 -3.70 11.32
CA LEU A 50 -10.43 -2.26 11.16
C LEU A 50 -11.92 -1.95 11.05
N ILE A 51 -12.44 -1.28 12.08
CA ILE A 51 -13.78 -0.72 12.11
C ILE A 51 -13.61 0.79 12.26
N SER A 52 -14.08 1.56 11.28
CA SER A 52 -14.04 3.03 11.40
C SER A 52 -15.13 3.49 12.36
N ASN A 53 -14.73 4.32 13.32
CA ASN A 53 -15.65 5.12 14.14
C ASN A 53 -15.77 6.57 13.64
N ASP A 54 -15.12 6.92 12.52
CA ASP A 54 -15.21 8.25 11.93
C ASP A 54 -16.59 8.44 11.30
N LYS A 55 -17.37 9.40 11.83
CA LYS A 55 -18.71 9.73 11.32
C LYS A 55 -18.70 10.21 9.87
N LYS A 56 -17.57 10.73 9.35
CA LYS A 56 -17.39 11.09 7.94
C LYS A 56 -17.19 9.87 7.04
N VAL A 57 -16.78 8.73 7.63
CA VAL A 57 -16.38 7.50 6.92
C VAL A 57 -17.25 6.28 7.32
N GLY A 58 -18.24 6.42 8.20
CA GLY A 58 -19.24 5.37 8.50
C GLY A 58 -18.63 4.01 8.88
N PRO A 59 -19.41 2.91 8.85
CA PRO A 59 -18.86 1.57 8.98
C PRO A 59 -17.97 1.24 7.77
N LEU A 60 -16.87 0.51 8.02
CA LEU A 60 -16.03 -0.07 6.96
C LEU A 60 -16.35 -1.56 6.78
N TYR A 61 -15.96 -2.11 5.64
CA TYR A 61 -15.94 -3.56 5.49
C TYR A 61 -14.89 -4.12 6.47
N PRO A 62 -15.22 -5.09 7.33
CA PRO A 62 -14.28 -5.60 8.31
C PRO A 62 -13.10 -6.26 7.60
N LEU A 63 -11.91 -5.71 7.84
CA LEU A 63 -10.63 -6.25 7.35
C LEU A 63 -9.80 -6.63 8.56
N SER A 64 -9.17 -7.81 8.54
CA SER A 64 -8.23 -8.21 9.59
C SER A 64 -7.13 -7.16 9.77
N GLY A 65 -6.77 -6.89 11.02
CA GLY A 65 -5.57 -6.10 11.33
C GLY A 65 -4.29 -6.79 10.86
N GLY A 66 -3.20 -6.03 10.81
CA GLY A 66 -1.92 -6.51 10.29
C GLY A 66 -1.17 -7.44 11.25
N ASN A 67 -1.40 -7.29 12.56
CA ASN A 67 -0.66 -7.98 13.61
C ASN A 67 0.88 -7.82 13.50
N ASP A 68 1.37 -6.81 12.79
CA ASP A 68 2.80 -6.59 12.63
C ASP A 68 3.33 -5.84 13.86
N GLN A 69 4.01 -6.53 14.76
CA GLN A 69 4.55 -5.94 15.99
C GLN A 69 5.84 -5.14 15.78
N THR A 70 6.30 -4.96 14.54
CA THR A 70 7.55 -4.27 14.25
C THR A 70 7.51 -2.82 14.72
N THR A 71 8.50 -2.42 15.53
CA THR A 71 8.75 -1.01 15.90
C THR A 71 9.92 -0.40 15.15
N GLY A 72 10.72 -1.25 14.49
CA GLY A 72 11.86 -0.84 13.69
C GLY A 72 12.91 -1.93 13.62
N TRP A 73 14.15 -1.50 13.44
CA TRP A 73 15.32 -2.35 13.36
C TRP A 73 16.49 -1.70 14.09
N THR A 74 17.47 -2.54 14.39
CA THR A 74 18.70 -2.14 15.06
C THR A 74 19.88 -2.78 14.38
N ALA A 75 20.82 -1.95 13.95
CA ALA A 75 22.13 -2.36 13.45
C ALA A 75 23.09 -2.54 14.64
N LYS A 76 23.78 -3.68 14.67
CA LYS A 76 24.80 -3.97 15.68
C LYS A 76 25.98 -2.98 15.58
N PRO A 77 26.72 -2.76 16.68
CA PRO A 77 28.03 -2.10 16.62
C PRO A 77 28.93 -2.67 15.51
N GLY A 78 29.58 -1.78 14.77
CA GLY A 78 30.41 -2.05 13.61
C GLY A 78 29.67 -2.30 12.30
N ALA A 79 28.33 -2.42 12.30
CA ALA A 79 27.56 -2.62 11.08
C ALA A 79 27.38 -1.31 10.28
N LEU A 80 27.03 -0.23 10.98
CA LEU A 80 26.89 1.11 10.42
C LEU A 80 27.86 2.09 11.07
N GLU A 81 27.97 2.04 12.39
CA GLU A 81 28.86 2.85 13.22
C GLU A 81 29.45 1.97 14.33
N GLU A 82 30.43 2.47 15.09
CA GLU A 82 31.04 1.74 16.22
C GLU A 82 30.06 1.42 17.36
N PHE A 83 28.88 2.02 17.34
CA PHE A 83 27.81 1.84 18.33
C PHE A 83 26.52 1.29 17.68
N GLU A 84 25.53 0.97 18.51
CA GLU A 84 24.23 0.49 18.06
C GLU A 84 23.44 1.61 17.36
N VAL A 85 22.93 1.35 16.16
CA VAL A 85 22.17 2.36 15.38
C VAL A 85 20.73 1.89 15.16
N ASN A 86 19.77 2.72 15.54
CA ASN A 86 18.35 2.40 15.36
C ASN A 86 17.79 2.91 14.03
N MET A 87 16.79 2.20 13.53
CA MET A 87 15.99 2.55 12.36
C MET A 87 14.51 2.34 12.73
N SER A 88 13.68 3.36 12.61
CA SER A 88 12.25 3.19 12.91
C SER A 88 11.51 2.45 11.80
N ALA A 89 10.35 1.88 12.18
CA ALA A 89 9.38 1.37 11.24
C ALA A 89 8.66 2.51 10.51
N ALA A 90 8.72 2.51 9.18
CA ALA A 90 7.98 3.45 8.35
C ALA A 90 6.72 2.76 7.78
N PRO A 91 5.50 3.21 8.09
CA PRO A 91 4.31 2.69 7.44
C PRO A 91 4.35 3.04 5.94
N HIS A 92 4.17 2.04 5.09
CA HIS A 92 4.21 2.21 3.65
C HIS A 92 2.95 1.62 3.00
N HIS A 93 2.22 2.44 2.24
CA HIS A 93 1.06 2.00 1.47
C HIS A 93 1.51 1.12 0.28
N ILE A 94 0.93 -0.07 0.17
CA ILE A 94 1.19 -1.04 -0.91
C ILE A 94 0.52 -0.64 -2.23
N ILE A 95 -0.68 -0.04 -2.15
CA ILE A 95 -1.30 0.69 -3.25
C ILE A 95 -1.20 2.17 -2.86
N PRO A 96 -0.34 2.95 -3.53
CA PRO A 96 -0.17 4.38 -3.24
C PRO A 96 -1.48 5.15 -3.42
N GLY A 97 -1.94 5.84 -2.36
CA GLY A 97 -3.19 6.60 -2.40
C GLY A 97 -3.21 7.66 -3.51
N ASN A 98 -2.31 8.65 -3.45
CA ASN A 98 -2.29 9.77 -4.39
C ASN A 98 -1.65 9.46 -5.74
N ALA A 99 -0.66 8.55 -5.76
CA ALA A 99 0.08 8.26 -6.99
C ALA A 99 -0.60 7.19 -7.87
N ALA A 100 -1.35 6.26 -7.26
CA ALA A 100 -1.93 5.13 -7.96
C ALA A 100 -3.46 5.07 -7.84
N MET A 101 -4.00 5.01 -6.63
CA MET A 101 -5.43 4.80 -6.41
C MET A 101 -6.27 5.99 -6.90
N ALA A 102 -6.03 7.18 -6.36
CA ALA A 102 -6.80 8.40 -6.66
C ALA A 102 -6.85 8.75 -8.17
N PRO A 103 -5.75 8.67 -8.94
CA PRO A 103 -5.77 8.98 -10.36
C PRO A 103 -6.19 7.79 -11.26
N SER A 104 -6.62 6.65 -10.69
CA SER A 104 -7.02 5.47 -11.47
C SER A 104 -8.52 5.41 -11.75
N SER A 105 -8.93 4.65 -12.76
CA SER A 105 -10.34 4.38 -13.05
C SER A 105 -11.05 3.61 -11.92
N LEU A 106 -10.29 2.87 -11.09
CA LEU A 106 -10.81 2.13 -9.94
C LEU A 106 -11.47 3.04 -8.89
N GLU A 107 -10.97 4.25 -8.70
CA GLU A 107 -11.51 5.21 -7.72
C GLU A 107 -13.02 5.43 -7.93
N THR A 108 -13.46 5.52 -9.19
CA THR A 108 -14.88 5.68 -9.58
C THR A 108 -15.76 4.49 -9.20
N TRP A 109 -15.15 3.34 -8.90
CA TRP A 109 -15.84 2.11 -8.49
C TRP A 109 -15.78 1.87 -6.98
N THR A 110 -15.20 2.78 -6.21
CA THR A 110 -15.10 2.65 -4.75
C THR A 110 -15.94 3.66 -3.97
N ARG A 111 -16.36 4.77 -4.60
CA ARG A 111 -17.10 5.88 -3.97
C ARG A 111 -18.40 6.24 -4.69
N ALA A 112 -19.47 6.48 -3.95
CA ALA A 112 -20.77 6.83 -4.51
C ALA A 112 -20.92 8.31 -4.90
N ASP A 113 -20.19 9.20 -4.25
CA ASP A 113 -20.27 10.67 -4.44
C ASP A 113 -19.69 11.12 -5.78
N LYS A 114 -18.55 10.53 -6.17
CA LYS A 114 -17.82 10.86 -7.41
C LYS A 114 -17.86 9.74 -8.46
N GLY A 115 -18.42 8.58 -8.13
CA GLY A 115 -18.26 7.36 -8.90
C GLY A 115 -19.47 6.89 -9.67
N LYS A 116 -19.28 5.77 -10.37
CA LYS A 116 -20.30 5.03 -11.13
C LYS A 116 -21.12 4.09 -10.25
N ILE A 117 -21.04 4.22 -8.92
CA ILE A 117 -21.68 3.32 -7.97
C ILE A 117 -22.74 4.00 -7.12
N LYS A 118 -23.79 3.26 -6.77
CA LYS A 118 -24.89 3.73 -5.91
C LYS A 118 -24.49 3.86 -4.44
N GLN A 119 -23.46 3.13 -3.99
CA GLN A 119 -22.98 3.13 -2.61
C GLN A 119 -21.49 2.80 -2.54
N ASP A 120 -20.78 3.42 -1.59
CA ASP A 120 -19.40 3.11 -1.24
C ASP A 120 -19.22 1.64 -0.85
N ILE A 121 -18.03 1.10 -1.14
CA ILE A 121 -17.75 -0.32 -0.96
C ILE A 121 -17.19 -0.68 0.42
N GLY A 122 -16.94 0.32 1.28
CA GLY A 122 -16.33 0.07 2.59
C GLY A 122 -14.83 -0.17 2.56
N TYR A 123 -14.15 0.20 1.47
CA TYR A 123 -12.70 0.05 1.34
C TYR A 123 -11.98 1.15 2.13
N THR A 124 -10.81 0.82 2.67
CA THR A 124 -9.95 1.80 3.36
C THR A 124 -8.53 1.70 2.81
N ILE A 125 -8.04 2.80 2.25
CA ILE A 125 -6.66 2.88 1.76
C ILE A 125 -5.64 2.69 2.90
N ASP A 126 -6.01 2.99 4.15
CA ASP A 126 -5.16 2.87 5.34
C ASP A 126 -5.35 1.54 6.09
N GLY A 127 -6.00 0.55 5.46
CA GLY A 127 -6.12 -0.79 6.04
C GLY A 127 -4.78 -1.53 6.04
N ALA A 128 -4.55 -2.36 7.06
CA ALA A 128 -3.32 -3.16 7.19
C ALA A 128 -3.00 -4.05 5.97
N LEU A 129 -4.02 -4.57 5.29
CA LEU A 129 -3.84 -5.33 4.04
C LEU A 129 -3.24 -4.48 2.91
N ASN A 130 -3.38 -3.15 2.99
CA ASN A 130 -2.74 -2.19 2.10
C ASN A 130 -1.48 -1.53 2.68
N GLY A 131 -0.93 -2.06 3.77
CA GLY A 131 0.24 -1.49 4.43
C GLY A 131 1.34 -2.51 4.70
N ILE A 132 2.56 -2.02 4.83
CA ILE A 132 3.68 -2.76 5.41
C ILE A 132 4.60 -1.80 6.17
N PHE A 133 5.33 -2.30 7.17
CA PHE A 133 6.47 -1.57 7.73
C PHE A 133 7.73 -1.80 6.89
N LEU A 134 8.32 -0.71 6.42
CA LEU A 134 9.63 -0.69 5.77
C LEU A 134 10.69 -0.06 6.68
N PRO A 135 11.98 -0.47 6.58
CA PRO A 135 13.08 0.21 7.21
C PRO A 135 13.12 1.68 6.81
N HIS A 136 13.00 2.57 7.79
CA HIS A 136 13.32 3.98 7.59
C HIS A 136 14.85 4.16 7.56
N LEU A 137 15.28 5.34 7.15
CA LEU A 137 16.65 5.82 7.31
C LEU A 137 17.18 5.57 8.74
N PRO A 138 18.48 5.25 8.95
CA PRO A 138 19.08 5.21 10.28
C PRO A 138 18.96 6.55 11.03
N GLU A 139 18.71 6.48 12.35
CA GLU A 139 18.43 7.66 13.18
C GLU A 139 19.57 8.67 13.22
N ILE A 140 20.81 8.20 13.03
CA ILE A 140 22.02 9.04 12.96
C ILE A 140 21.96 10.04 11.80
N TYR A 141 21.12 9.80 10.79
CA TYR A 141 20.93 10.70 9.65
C TYR A 141 19.62 11.50 9.72
N TRP A 142 18.86 11.39 10.81
CA TRP A 142 17.57 12.04 10.95
C TRP A 142 17.67 13.53 11.28
N THR A 143 16.66 14.29 10.86
CA THR A 143 16.46 15.67 11.28
C THR A 143 15.68 15.80 12.60
N LYS A 144 15.19 14.68 13.15
CA LYS A 144 14.53 14.64 14.46
C LYS A 144 15.48 15.17 15.53
N ARG A 145 14.95 16.02 16.40
CA ARG A 145 15.72 16.68 17.45
C ARG A 145 15.83 15.81 18.69
N ILE A 146 17.04 15.71 19.23
CA ILE A 146 17.34 15.19 20.57
C ILE A 146 17.67 16.34 21.50
N GLU A 147 17.40 16.13 22.78
CA GLU A 147 17.84 17.06 23.81
C GLU A 147 19.28 16.75 24.20
N HIS A 148 20.17 17.70 24.01
CA HIS A 148 21.59 17.60 24.33
C HIS A 148 22.03 18.90 25.00
N HIS A 149 22.47 18.83 26.27
CA HIS A 149 22.80 19.99 27.11
C HIS A 149 21.71 21.07 27.12
N GLY A 150 20.44 20.68 27.25
CA GLY A 150 19.30 21.59 27.29
C GLY A 150 18.94 22.25 25.95
N ARG A 151 19.58 21.82 24.84
CA ARG A 151 19.27 22.28 23.48
C ARG A 151 18.69 21.15 22.65
N LYS A 152 17.70 21.46 21.81
CA LYS A 152 17.12 20.52 20.85
C LYS A 152 17.88 20.57 19.52
N ILE A 153 18.85 19.68 19.35
CA ILE A 153 19.67 19.58 18.13
C ILE A 153 19.22 18.40 17.27
N PRO A 154 19.16 18.51 15.93
CA PRO A 154 18.92 17.37 15.04
C PRO A 154 19.95 16.25 15.27
N MET A 155 19.52 14.98 15.21
CA MET A 155 20.43 13.83 15.29
C MET A 155 21.57 13.92 14.26
N ALA A 156 21.25 14.25 13.01
CA ALA A 156 22.22 14.44 11.94
C ALA A 156 23.26 15.54 12.23
N GLU A 157 22.89 16.56 13.02
CA GLU A 157 23.82 17.60 13.46
C GLU A 157 24.70 17.09 14.60
N TYR A 158 24.12 16.37 15.55
CA TYR A 158 24.86 15.75 16.66
C TYR A 158 25.94 14.77 16.17
N TYR A 159 25.64 13.95 15.17
CA TYR A 159 26.59 13.01 14.56
C TYR A 159 27.40 13.61 13.39
N GLY A 160 27.16 14.88 13.03
CA GLY A 160 27.90 15.56 11.96
C GLY A 160 27.66 15.03 10.54
N GLN A 161 26.62 14.23 10.31
CA GLN A 161 26.33 13.63 9.01
C GLN A 161 24.85 13.75 8.64
N LYS A 162 24.55 14.39 7.50
CA LYS A 162 23.21 14.42 6.91
C LYS A 162 23.14 13.43 5.76
N TRP A 163 22.04 12.69 5.62
CA TRP A 163 21.85 11.78 4.49
C TRP A 163 22.13 12.45 3.14
N LEU A 164 21.61 13.67 2.94
CA LEU A 164 21.79 14.43 1.70
C LEU A 164 23.25 14.79 1.39
N THR A 165 24.11 14.90 2.41
CA THR A 165 25.53 15.27 2.24
C THR A 165 26.44 14.05 2.10
N LEU A 166 25.91 12.83 2.29
CA LEU A 166 26.67 11.61 2.06
C LEU A 166 26.99 11.44 0.57
N SER A 167 28.16 10.86 0.28
CA SER A 167 28.49 10.41 -1.07
C SER A 167 27.46 9.37 -1.56
N GLU A 168 27.26 9.28 -2.87
CA GLU A 168 26.37 8.24 -3.44
C GLU A 168 26.83 6.83 -3.07
N GLY A 169 28.14 6.58 -3.03
CA GLY A 169 28.70 5.30 -2.57
C GLY A 169 28.35 4.99 -1.10
N SER A 170 28.35 6.00 -0.23
CA SER A 170 27.94 5.85 1.18
C SER A 170 26.45 5.53 1.29
N LYS A 171 25.59 6.30 0.61
CA LYS A 171 24.14 6.06 0.58
C LYS A 171 23.82 4.65 0.06
N GLN A 172 24.52 4.23 -1.01
CA GLN A 172 24.38 2.90 -1.59
C GLN A 172 24.80 1.81 -0.60
N SER A 173 25.98 1.95 0.02
CA SER A 173 26.49 0.96 0.97
C SER A 173 25.56 0.77 2.17
N ILE A 174 25.08 1.87 2.75
CA ILE A 174 24.12 1.86 3.88
C ILE A 174 22.80 1.23 3.45
N GLY A 175 22.23 1.68 2.34
CA GLY A 175 20.96 1.15 1.83
C GLY A 175 21.05 -0.33 1.49
N PHE A 176 22.15 -0.77 0.86
CA PHE A 176 22.39 -2.17 0.49
C PHE A 176 22.48 -3.06 1.72
N LEU A 177 23.21 -2.62 2.76
CA LEU A 177 23.28 -3.33 4.02
C LEU A 177 21.89 -3.51 4.63
N ILE A 178 21.13 -2.42 4.78
CA ILE A 178 19.79 -2.47 5.37
C ILE A 178 18.87 -3.43 4.61
N MET A 179 18.81 -3.27 3.30
CA MET A 179 17.94 -4.05 2.43
C MET A 179 18.34 -5.53 2.35
N ARG A 180 19.63 -5.84 2.33
CA ARG A 180 20.14 -7.22 2.34
C ARG A 180 19.85 -7.90 3.67
N GLU A 181 20.03 -7.22 4.80
CA GLU A 181 19.84 -7.83 6.11
C GLU A 181 18.35 -7.98 6.46
N THR A 182 17.49 -7.05 6.00
CA THR A 182 16.06 -7.06 6.34
C THR A 182 15.17 -7.76 5.31
N TYR A 183 15.65 -7.95 4.07
CA TYR A 183 14.83 -8.41 2.93
C TYR A 183 13.57 -7.55 2.72
N LEU A 184 13.70 -6.27 3.05
CA LEU A 184 12.71 -5.23 2.84
C LEU A 184 13.39 -4.06 2.15
N GLN A 185 12.64 -3.34 1.31
CA GLN A 185 13.16 -2.13 0.68
C GLN A 185 13.16 -0.97 1.66
N MET A 186 14.19 -0.13 1.62
CA MET A 186 14.30 1.03 2.52
C MET A 186 13.39 2.17 2.05
N HIS A 187 12.62 2.75 2.98
CA HIS A 187 11.77 3.92 2.77
C HIS A 187 12.50 5.18 3.26
N TYR A 188 13.24 5.85 2.35
CA TYR A 188 14.11 6.98 2.70
C TYR A 188 13.86 8.27 1.91
N THR A 189 12.98 8.22 0.90
CA THR A 189 12.52 9.40 0.15
C THR A 189 11.04 9.29 -0.09
N ASP A 190 10.40 10.43 -0.35
CA ASP A 190 9.11 10.44 -1.01
C ASP A 190 9.25 9.86 -2.42
N HIS A 191 8.26 9.08 -2.86
CA HIS A 191 8.20 8.39 -4.17
C HIS A 191 8.16 9.35 -5.37
N SER A 192 8.27 10.66 -5.15
CA SER A 192 8.18 11.70 -6.17
C SER A 192 9.44 11.88 -7.02
N ALA A 193 10.58 11.29 -6.63
CA ALA A 193 11.78 11.35 -7.42
C ALA A 193 11.63 10.46 -8.67
N PRO A 194 11.81 11.01 -9.90
CA PRO A 194 11.70 10.21 -11.11
C PRO A 194 12.77 9.12 -11.12
N TYR A 195 12.36 7.88 -11.36
CA TYR A 195 13.28 6.82 -11.77
C TYR A 195 13.93 7.25 -13.10
N ASP A 196 15.20 6.89 -13.33
CA ASP A 196 15.93 7.24 -14.55
C ASP A 196 15.03 7.14 -15.79
N ALA A 197 14.97 8.25 -16.55
CA ALA A 197 14.10 8.40 -17.71
C ALA A 197 14.22 7.17 -18.62
N GLY A 198 13.11 6.42 -18.75
CA GLY A 198 13.05 5.21 -19.55
C GLY A 198 12.93 3.89 -18.79
N SER A 199 12.76 3.89 -17.46
CA SER A 199 12.33 2.67 -16.73
C SER A 199 10.80 2.55 -16.75
N PRO A 200 10.18 1.65 -17.54
CA PRO A 200 8.72 1.52 -17.65
C PRO A 200 8.04 0.92 -16.40
N LEU A 201 8.73 0.88 -15.26
CA LEU A 201 8.37 0.07 -14.08
C LEU A 201 8.65 0.83 -12.78
N SER A 202 8.18 2.08 -12.66
CA SER A 202 8.01 2.64 -11.32
C SER A 202 6.90 1.85 -10.62
N TYR A 203 7.06 1.61 -9.31
CA TYR A 203 6.05 0.91 -8.51
C TYR A 203 4.69 1.62 -8.56
N ASP A 204 4.69 2.95 -8.64
CA ASP A 204 3.48 3.77 -8.77
C ASP A 204 2.77 3.55 -10.12
N ASP A 205 3.51 3.46 -11.24
CA ASP A 205 2.91 3.19 -12.56
C ASP A 205 2.35 1.78 -12.65
N GLU A 206 3.05 0.80 -12.06
CA GLU A 206 2.58 -0.59 -12.04
C GLU A 206 1.30 -0.72 -11.20
N THR A 207 1.28 -0.13 -10.01
CA THR A 207 0.10 -0.11 -9.13
C THR A 207 -1.06 0.63 -9.76
N LYS A 208 -0.82 1.78 -10.40
CA LYS A 208 -1.84 2.53 -11.16
C LYS A 208 -2.39 1.70 -12.32
N THR A 209 -1.54 1.02 -13.07
CA THR A 209 -1.95 0.15 -14.17
C THR A 209 -2.83 -1.00 -13.68
N ALA A 210 -2.47 -1.63 -12.56
CA ALA A 210 -3.29 -2.69 -11.96
C ALA A 210 -4.63 -2.15 -11.44
N CYS A 211 -4.65 -0.96 -10.82
CA CYS A 211 -5.89 -0.30 -10.44
C CYS A 211 -6.77 -0.03 -11.66
N ASN A 212 -6.20 0.52 -12.75
CA ASN A 212 -6.95 0.74 -13.98
C ASN A 212 -7.53 -0.55 -14.56
N ARG A 213 -6.76 -1.65 -14.60
CA ARG A 213 -7.27 -2.97 -15.03
C ARG A 213 -8.41 -3.48 -14.16
N LEU A 214 -8.36 -3.24 -12.86
CA LEU A 214 -9.49 -3.55 -11.96
C LEU A 214 -10.69 -2.67 -12.29
N GLY A 215 -10.50 -1.37 -12.52
CA GLY A 215 -11.56 -0.45 -12.95
C GLY A 215 -12.21 -0.86 -14.28
N ASP A 216 -11.41 -1.25 -15.27
CA ASP A 216 -11.90 -1.73 -16.57
C ASP A 216 -12.68 -3.05 -16.43
N LEU A 217 -12.22 -3.93 -15.54
CA LEU A 217 -12.97 -5.14 -15.20
C LEU A 217 -14.32 -4.76 -14.57
N MET A 218 -14.36 -3.74 -13.71
CA MET A 218 -15.62 -3.29 -13.09
C MET A 218 -16.58 -2.68 -14.12
N GLU A 219 -16.07 -1.99 -15.15
CA GLU A 219 -16.87 -1.50 -16.28
C GLU A 219 -17.56 -2.66 -17.03
N ASN A 220 -16.90 -3.81 -17.16
CA ASN A 220 -17.54 -4.96 -17.79
C ASN A 220 -18.66 -5.57 -16.93
N PHE A 221 -18.54 -5.48 -15.60
CA PHE A 221 -19.57 -5.92 -14.66
C PHE A 221 -20.70 -4.91 -14.45
N SER A 222 -20.55 -3.66 -14.92
CA SER A 222 -21.56 -2.62 -14.78
C SER A 222 -22.71 -2.76 -15.78
N ARG A 223 -22.54 -3.58 -16.82
CA ARG A 223 -23.59 -3.88 -17.80
C ARG A 223 -24.83 -4.43 -17.08
N ALA A 224 -25.86 -3.59 -16.97
CA ALA A 224 -27.10 -3.95 -16.31
C ALA A 224 -27.85 -4.99 -17.14
N CYS A 225 -28.52 -5.92 -16.46
CA CYS A 225 -29.51 -6.76 -17.12
C CYS A 225 -30.63 -5.87 -17.68
N GLU A 226 -31.03 -6.04 -18.94
CA GLU A 226 -32.14 -5.30 -19.56
C GLU A 226 -33.47 -5.47 -18.79
N ARG A 227 -33.60 -6.52 -17.98
CA ARG A 227 -34.76 -6.78 -17.10
C ARG A 227 -34.62 -6.18 -15.71
N SER A 228 -33.47 -5.57 -15.40
CA SER A 228 -33.31 -4.80 -14.18
C SER A 228 -34.31 -3.66 -14.21
N LYS A 229 -35.18 -3.59 -13.21
CA LYS A 229 -36.09 -2.45 -13.03
C LYS A 229 -35.46 -1.37 -12.16
N ASP A 230 -34.12 -1.33 -12.08
CA ASP A 230 -33.42 -0.18 -11.52
C ASP A 230 -33.57 0.99 -12.48
N ALA A 231 -33.83 2.19 -11.95
CA ALA A 231 -33.74 3.40 -12.77
C ALA A 231 -32.32 3.49 -13.34
N ASP A 232 -32.21 3.74 -14.63
CA ASP A 232 -30.95 4.07 -15.29
C ASP A 232 -30.54 5.50 -14.90
N ASP A 233 -30.01 5.62 -13.69
CA ASP A 233 -29.44 6.85 -13.15
C ASP A 233 -27.94 7.00 -13.48
N GLY A 234 -27.43 6.17 -14.40
CA GLY A 234 -26.01 6.09 -14.73
C GLY A 234 -25.14 5.53 -13.59
N LYS A 235 -25.74 5.00 -12.52
CA LYS A 235 -25.02 4.37 -11.40
C LYS A 235 -25.38 2.90 -11.28
N HIS A 236 -24.42 2.14 -10.79
CA HIS A 236 -24.52 0.69 -10.65
C HIS A 236 -24.29 0.29 -9.20
N TYR A 237 -24.80 -0.86 -8.79
CA TYR A 237 -24.33 -1.42 -7.53
C TYR A 237 -22.87 -1.86 -7.68
N PRO A 238 -22.03 -1.66 -6.65
CA PRO A 238 -20.64 -2.04 -6.73
C PRO A 238 -20.50 -3.55 -7.00
N PRO A 239 -19.54 -3.96 -7.84
CA PRO A 239 -19.37 -5.37 -8.17
C PRO A 239 -19.02 -6.22 -6.96
N TYR A 240 -19.49 -7.47 -6.97
CA TYR A 240 -19.22 -8.43 -5.91
C TYR A 240 -17.71 -8.62 -5.68
N ALA A 241 -17.30 -8.61 -4.41
CA ALA A 241 -15.93 -8.84 -3.96
C ALA A 241 -14.87 -7.82 -4.44
N LEU A 242 -15.25 -6.59 -4.82
CA LEU A 242 -14.28 -5.56 -5.23
C LEU A 242 -13.21 -5.27 -4.16
N VAL A 243 -13.62 -5.10 -2.89
CA VAL A 243 -12.68 -4.93 -1.76
C VAL A 243 -11.67 -6.08 -1.69
N HIS A 244 -12.13 -7.32 -1.83
CA HIS A 244 -11.26 -8.49 -1.84
C HIS A 244 -10.28 -8.48 -3.01
N ARG A 245 -10.72 -8.09 -4.21
CA ARG A 245 -9.84 -7.95 -5.39
C ARG A 245 -8.78 -6.87 -5.20
N ILE A 246 -9.12 -5.75 -4.58
CA ILE A 246 -8.16 -4.69 -4.24
C ILE A 246 -7.11 -5.23 -3.26
N ASN A 247 -7.53 -5.94 -2.22
CA ASN A 247 -6.61 -6.54 -1.25
C ASN A 247 -5.73 -7.63 -1.87
N LEU A 248 -6.26 -8.46 -2.79
CA LEU A 248 -5.45 -9.43 -3.54
C LEU A 248 -4.39 -8.74 -4.41
N ALA A 249 -4.74 -7.61 -5.05
CA ALA A 249 -3.76 -6.82 -5.80
C ALA A 249 -2.69 -6.26 -4.86
N SER A 250 -3.10 -5.77 -3.68
CA SER A 250 -2.18 -5.30 -2.65
C SER A 250 -1.22 -6.40 -2.19
N GLU A 251 -1.71 -7.57 -1.80
CA GLU A 251 -0.85 -8.72 -1.42
C GLU A 251 0.10 -9.15 -2.55
N ARG A 252 -0.35 -9.12 -3.80
CA ARG A 252 0.53 -9.34 -4.95
C ARG A 252 1.63 -8.30 -5.01
N PHE A 253 1.35 -7.02 -4.80
CA PHE A 253 2.38 -5.97 -4.77
C PHE A 253 3.32 -6.10 -3.58
N ARG A 254 2.80 -6.46 -2.40
CA ARG A 254 3.59 -6.76 -1.20
C ARG A 254 4.68 -7.79 -1.50
N SER A 255 4.32 -8.92 -2.14
CA SER A 255 5.29 -9.96 -2.49
C SER A 255 6.33 -9.53 -3.55
N ARG A 256 6.08 -8.45 -4.29
CA ARG A 256 7.01 -7.92 -5.31
C ARG A 256 8.02 -6.93 -4.74
N ILE A 257 7.73 -6.33 -3.58
CA ILE A 257 8.60 -5.36 -2.90
C ILE A 257 9.25 -5.90 -1.62
N THR A 258 8.95 -7.15 -1.25
CA THR A 258 9.48 -7.83 -0.07
C THR A 258 10.17 -9.13 -0.45
N GLY A 259 10.95 -9.70 0.47
CA GLY A 259 11.71 -10.92 0.24
C GLY A 259 13.13 -10.63 -0.24
N ARG A 260 13.80 -11.64 -0.80
CA ARG A 260 15.20 -11.50 -1.20
C ARG A 260 15.35 -10.44 -2.32
N PRO A 261 16.39 -9.59 -2.30
CA PRO A 261 16.54 -8.53 -3.29
C PRO A 261 16.56 -8.98 -4.76
N ASP A 262 17.07 -10.19 -5.06
CA ASP A 262 17.06 -10.80 -6.40
C ASP A 262 15.65 -11.21 -6.88
N SER A 263 14.70 -11.36 -5.95
CA SER A 263 13.32 -11.73 -6.23
C SER A 263 12.39 -10.54 -6.47
N TRP A 264 12.79 -9.33 -6.08
CA TRP A 264 11.98 -8.12 -6.24
C TRP A 264 11.66 -7.84 -7.70
N LYS A 265 10.43 -7.38 -7.94
CA LYS A 265 9.91 -7.07 -9.28
C LYS A 265 9.38 -5.64 -9.40
N SER A 266 9.26 -4.94 -8.28
CA SER A 266 8.86 -3.54 -8.18
C SER A 266 9.77 -2.87 -7.14
N TRP A 267 10.01 -1.57 -7.28
CA TRP A 267 10.93 -0.84 -6.41
C TRP A 267 10.29 0.41 -5.84
N VAL A 268 10.41 0.60 -4.52
CA VAL A 268 9.97 1.77 -3.77
C VAL A 268 11.05 2.86 -3.72
N SER A 269 12.26 2.57 -4.21
CA SER A 269 13.32 3.55 -4.32
C SER A 269 14.38 3.17 -5.38
N PRO A 270 15.15 4.15 -5.91
CA PRO A 270 16.28 3.88 -6.79
C PRO A 270 17.33 2.95 -6.17
N LEU A 271 17.58 3.05 -4.86
CA LEU A 271 18.52 2.15 -4.16
C LEU A 271 18.08 0.69 -4.24
N ALA A 272 16.79 0.40 -4.06
CA ALA A 272 16.26 -0.96 -4.16
C ALA A 272 16.46 -1.55 -5.57
N ARG A 273 16.27 -0.72 -6.61
CA ARG A 273 16.54 -1.10 -7.99
C ARG A 273 18.03 -1.39 -8.21
N SER A 274 18.92 -0.53 -7.71
CA SER A 274 20.36 -0.72 -7.81
C SER A 274 20.82 -2.01 -7.13
N LEU A 275 20.32 -2.31 -5.92
CA LEU A 275 20.65 -3.56 -5.21
C LEU A 275 20.17 -4.78 -5.99
N THR A 276 18.93 -4.74 -6.50
CA THR A 276 18.36 -5.83 -7.30
C THR A 276 19.24 -6.13 -8.51
N ARG A 277 19.67 -5.09 -9.24
CA ARG A 277 20.55 -5.25 -10.40
C ARG A 277 21.91 -5.81 -9.99
N ALA A 278 22.54 -5.26 -8.96
CA ALA A 278 23.84 -5.72 -8.48
C ALA A 278 23.81 -7.19 -8.01
N ALA A 279 22.71 -7.61 -7.37
CA ALA A 279 22.52 -9.01 -7.00
C ALA A 279 22.36 -9.93 -8.21
N LEU A 280 21.55 -9.53 -9.21
CA LEU A 280 21.34 -10.31 -10.43
C LEU A 280 22.59 -10.43 -11.31
N THR A 281 23.49 -9.44 -11.26
CA THR A 281 24.76 -9.46 -12.00
C THR A 281 25.93 -10.07 -11.20
N GLY A 282 25.68 -10.50 -9.96
CA GLY A 282 26.72 -11.05 -9.07
C GLY A 282 27.70 -10.02 -8.52
N GLN A 283 27.43 -8.72 -8.68
CA GLN A 283 28.20 -7.63 -8.07
C GLN A 283 27.98 -7.53 -6.55
N GLU A 284 26.84 -8.01 -6.07
CA GLU A 284 26.49 -8.04 -4.65
C GLU A 284 26.04 -9.42 -4.20
N SER A 285 26.55 -9.87 -3.05
CA SER A 285 26.13 -11.12 -2.40
C SER A 285 24.98 -10.87 -1.44
N LEU A 286 23.95 -11.74 -1.48
CA LEU A 286 22.74 -11.65 -0.67
C LEU A 286 22.78 -12.48 0.63
N ASN A 287 23.98 -12.87 1.07
CA ASN A 287 24.15 -13.57 2.33
C ASN A 287 23.88 -12.63 3.51
N GLN A 288 22.85 -12.93 4.31
CA GLN A 288 22.58 -12.21 5.56
C GLN A 288 23.71 -12.50 6.55
N LYS A 289 24.23 -11.44 7.17
CA LYS A 289 25.23 -11.55 8.24
C LYS A 289 24.60 -11.40 9.63
N LEU A 290 23.27 -11.23 9.70
CA LEU A 290 22.51 -10.96 10.91
C LEU A 290 23.05 -9.71 11.66
N LEU A 291 23.43 -8.70 10.87
CA LEU A 291 23.96 -7.42 11.37
C LEU A 291 22.84 -6.47 11.78
N ILE A 292 21.64 -6.69 11.26
CA ILE A 292 20.45 -5.91 11.59
C ILE A 292 19.40 -6.86 12.14
N SER A 293 18.82 -6.48 13.29
CA SER A 293 17.78 -7.23 13.98
C SER A 293 16.48 -6.43 14.00
N ARG A 294 15.34 -7.11 13.91
CA ARG A 294 14.01 -6.48 14.01
C ARG A 294 13.65 -6.24 15.48
N LYS A 295 13.05 -5.08 15.76
CA LYS A 295 12.50 -4.71 17.06
C LYS A 295 10.99 -4.95 17.11
N TYR A 296 10.50 -5.44 18.24
CA TYR A 296 9.08 -5.73 18.47
C TYR A 296 8.53 -4.90 19.63
N ARG A 297 7.21 -4.75 19.68
CA ARG A 297 6.46 -4.16 20.80
C ARG A 297 6.31 -5.10 21.98
#